data_AF-A0A924MXV9-F1
#
_entry.id   AF-A0A924MXV9-F1
#
_cell.length_a   1.000
_cell.length_b   1.000
_cell.length_c   1.000
_cell.angle_alpha   90.00
_cell.angle_beta   90.00
_cell.angle_gamma   90.00
#
_symmetry.space_group_name_H-M   'P 1'
#
loop_
_entity.id
_entity.type
_entity.pdbx_description
1 polymer ?
#
loop_
_entity_poly.entity_id
_entity_poly.type
_entity_poly.pdbx_seq_one_letter_code
_entity_poly.pdbx_strand_id
1 'polypeptide(L)' 'MVRVKAREQGFGVLPEHGFVRLPTILQVYPISRAGWWAGVKDGSKPAGVLLSARVRAWAVEDIRRLIAEAKQTA' A
#
# COMPACT_ATOMS: atom_id res chain seq x y z
N MET A 1 -25.08 -2.14 8.45
CA MET A 1 -24.49 -2.76 9.66
C MET A 1 -23.42 -3.73 9.15
N VAL A 2 -22.20 -3.29 8.85
CA VAL A 2 -21.06 -3.19 9.77
C VAL A 2 -20.21 -1.97 9.37
N ARG A 3 -20.32 -0.88 10.11
CA ARG A 3 -19.28 0.17 10.12
C ARG A 3 -18.17 -0.38 11.00
N VAL A 4 -17.24 -1.14 10.42
CA VAL A 4 -15.95 -1.34 11.09
C VAL A 4 -15.33 0.05 11.20
N LYS A 5 -15.36 0.63 12.40
CA LYS A 5 -14.46 1.72 12.78
C LYS A 5 -13.05 1.15 12.58
N ALA A 6 -12.46 1.35 11.42
CA ALA A 6 -11.01 1.33 11.29
C ALA A 6 -10.51 2.52 12.13
N ARG A 7 -10.27 2.22 13.40
CA ARG A 7 -9.77 3.10 14.43
C ARG A 7 -8.42 3.63 13.97
N GLU A 8 -8.35 4.95 13.79
CA GLU A 8 -7.20 5.82 14.07
C GLU A 8 -5.81 5.24 13.81
N GLN A 9 -5.56 4.68 12.62
CA GLN A 9 -4.18 4.63 12.16
C GLN A 9 -3.82 6.05 11.77
N GLY A 10 -3.02 6.71 12.62
CA GLY A 10 -2.55 8.07 12.40
C GLY A 10 -2.04 8.22 10.98
N PHE A 11 -2.45 9.29 10.31
CA PHE A 11 -1.97 9.65 8.99
C PHE A 11 -0.43 9.63 9.00
N GLY A 12 0.18 8.69 8.27
CA GLY A 12 1.63 8.54 8.17
C GLY A 12 2.25 7.33 8.87
N VAL A 13 1.49 6.48 9.57
CA VAL A 13 2.04 5.28 10.22
C VAL A 13 1.51 4.00 9.57
N LEU A 14 2.40 3.23 8.94
CA LEU A 14 2.13 1.86 8.49
C LEU A 14 2.15 0.94 9.72
N PRO A 15 1.12 0.08 9.93
CA PRO A 15 1.11 -0.88 11.03
C PRO A 15 2.32 -1.83 10.94
N GLU A 16 2.68 -2.46 12.06
CA GLU A 16 3.85 -3.35 12.14
C GLU A 16 3.80 -4.54 11.16
N HIS A 17 2.64 -5.18 11.03
CA HIS A 17 2.39 -6.29 10.11
C HIS A 17 0.96 -6.21 9.52
N GLY A 18 0.71 -7.00 8.48
CA GLY A 18 -0.62 -7.17 7.88
C GLY A 18 -0.75 -6.56 6.49
N PHE A 19 -1.96 -6.12 6.13
CA PHE A 19 -2.31 -5.67 4.79
C PHE A 19 -2.89 -4.25 4.78
N VAL A 20 -2.45 -3.45 3.82
CA VAL A 20 -2.92 -2.07 3.59
C VAL A 20 -3.58 -1.94 2.22
N ARG A 21 -4.48 -0.96 2.10
CA ARG A 21 -5.17 -0.66 0.84
C ARG A 21 -4.48 0.49 0.11
N LEU A 22 -4.78 0.62 -1.18
CA LEU A 22 -4.24 1.67 -2.04
C LEU A 22 -4.33 3.09 -1.44
N PRO A 23 -5.47 3.55 -0.85
CA PRO A 23 -5.53 4.89 -0.27
C PRO A 23 -4.50 5.14 0.83
N THR A 24 -4.19 4.13 1.64
CA THR A 24 -3.16 4.21 2.69
C THR A 24 -1.77 4.27 2.07
N ILE A 25 -1.52 3.49 1.02
CA ILE A 25 -0.22 3.48 0.31
C ILE A 25 0.08 4.86 -0.27
N LEU A 26 -0.90 5.53 -0.85
CA LEU A 26 -0.72 6.86 -1.45
C LEU A 26 -0.44 7.96 -0.42
N GLN A 27 -0.77 7.74 0.85
CA GLN A 27 -0.42 8.67 1.94
C GLN A 27 1.05 8.58 2.33
N VAL A 28 1.66 7.40 2.20
CA VAL A 28 3.06 7.14 2.55
C VAL A 28 4.00 7.22 1.35
N TYR A 29 3.50 6.95 0.15
CA TYR A 29 4.25 6.99 -1.10
C TYR A 29 3.57 7.99 -2.05
N PRO A 30 4.08 9.23 -2.17
CA PRO A 30 3.38 10.35 -2.80
C PRO A 30 3.41 10.25 -4.32
N ILE A 31 2.67 9.28 -4.88
CA ILE A 31 2.46 9.15 -6.33
C ILE A 31 0.97 9.15 -6.66
N SER A 32 0.66 9.33 -7.94
CA SER A 32 -0.71 9.19 -8.41
C SER A 32 -1.16 7.71 -8.42
N ARG A 33 -2.46 7.48 -8.24
CA ARG A 33 -3.09 6.15 -8.39
C ARG A 33 -2.69 5.47 -9.71
N ALA A 34 -2.69 6.25 -10.80
CA ALA A 34 -2.32 5.75 -12.12
C ALA A 34 -0.85 5.30 -12.16
N GLY A 35 0.07 6.09 -11.57
CA GLY A 35 1.48 5.73 -11.47
C GLY A 35 1.73 4.46 -10.64
N TRP A 36 0.92 4.25 -9.60
CA TRP A 36 0.94 3.00 -8.83
C TRP A 36 0.58 1.81 -9.72
N TRP A 37 -0.57 1.86 -10.39
CA TRP A 37 -1.01 0.78 -11.28
C TRP A 37 -0.08 0.56 -12.47
N ALA A 38 0.48 1.62 -13.04
CA ALA A 38 1.45 1.53 -14.13
C ALA A 38 2.68 0.73 -13.70
N GLY A 39 3.21 1.00 -12.52
CA GLY A 39 4.36 0.24 -12.04
C GLY A 39 4.02 -1.14 -11.48
N VAL A 40 2.77 -1.38 -11.06
CA VAL A 40 2.28 -2.76 -10.82
C VAL A 40 2.27 -3.55 -12.13
N LYS A 41 1.83 -2.92 -13.24
CA LYS A 41 1.82 -3.53 -14.57
C LYS A 41 3.24 -3.80 -15.09
N ASP A 42 4.17 -2.90 -14.80
CA ASP A 42 5.58 -2.98 -15.16
C ASP A 42 6.36 -4.01 -14.32
N GLY A 43 5.81 -4.47 -13.19
CA GLY A 43 6.47 -5.38 -12.25
C GLY A 43 7.37 -4.68 -11.21
N SER A 44 7.56 -3.36 -11.34
CA SER A 44 8.31 -2.53 -10.39
C SER A 44 7.63 -2.34 -9.01
N LYS A 45 6.31 -2.57 -8.89
CA LYS A 45 5.57 -2.48 -7.62
C LYS A 45 4.86 -3.79 -7.32
N PRO A 46 4.64 -4.15 -6.04
CA PRO A 46 3.96 -5.39 -5.68
C PRO A 46 2.54 -5.42 -6.26
N ALA A 47 2.17 -6.54 -6.87
CA ALA A 47 0.85 -6.71 -7.49
C ALA A 47 -0.32 -6.68 -6.49
N GLY A 48 -0.03 -6.95 -5.21
CA GLY A 48 -1.02 -7.00 -4.14
C GLY A 48 -1.83 -8.31 -4.15
N VAL A 49 -2.30 -8.71 -2.97
CA VAL A 49 -3.13 -9.89 -2.75
C VAL A 49 -4.62 -9.52 -2.79
N LEU A 50 -5.45 -10.41 -3.34
CA LEU A 50 -6.91 -10.28 -3.27
C LEU A 50 -7.38 -10.86 -1.93
N LEU A 51 -7.81 -9.99 -1.00
CA LEU A 51 -8.40 -10.41 0.27
C LEU A 51 -9.88 -10.81 0.09
N SER A 52 -10.51 -10.32 -0.97
CA SER A 52 -11.89 -10.65 -1.34
C SER A 52 -12.11 -10.35 -2.83
N ALA A 53 -13.25 -10.76 -3.39
CA ALA A 53 -13.58 -10.65 -4.81
C ALA A 53 -13.44 -9.23 -5.39
N ARG A 54 -13.50 -8.17 -4.56
CA ARG A 54 -13.39 -6.76 -4.99
C ARG A 54 -12.30 -5.97 -4.25
N VAL A 55 -11.52 -6.61 -3.38
CA VAL A 55 -10.57 -5.92 -2.49
C VAL A 55 -9.17 -6.46 -2.71
N ARG A 56 -8.34 -5.62 -3.33
CA ARG A 56 -6.90 -5.81 -3.38
C ARG A 56 -6.23 -5.05 -2.23
N ALA A 57 -5.34 -5.73 -1.54
CA ALA A 57 -4.52 -5.19 -0.47
C ALA A 57 -3.06 -5.58 -0.69
N TRP A 58 -2.15 -4.86 -0.05
CA TRP A 58 -0.71 -5.06 -0.17
C TRP A 58 -0.14 -5.34 1.20
N ALA A 59 0.80 -6.27 1.28
CA ALA A 59 1.48 -6.54 2.54
C ALA A 59 2.30 -5.31 2.93
N VAL A 60 2.25 -4.94 4.22
CA VAL A 60 2.99 -3.78 4.71
C VAL A 60 4.51 -3.96 4.51
N GLU A 61 4.98 -5.20 4.63
CA GLU A 61 6.40 -5.55 4.46
C GLU A 61 6.91 -5.23 3.05
N ASP A 62 6.14 -5.57 2.01
CA ASP A 62 6.48 -5.22 0.63
C ASP A 62 6.52 -3.70 0.41
N ILE A 63 5.56 -2.97 0.99
CA ILE A 63 5.52 -1.50 0.87
C ILE A 63 6.72 -0.86 1.59
N ARG A 64 7.10 -1.37 2.77
CA ARG A 64 8.28 -0.91 3.50
C ARG A 64 9.57 -1.18 2.73
N ARG A 65 9.69 -2.36 2.12
CA ARG A 65 10.81 -2.69 1.22
C ARG A 65 10.89 -1.73 0.04
N LEU A 66 9.78 -1.50 -0.65
CA LEU A 66 9.69 -0.55 -1.77
C LEU A 66 10.16 0.86 -1.36
N ILE A 67 9.72 1.35 -0.19
CA ILE A 67 10.13 2.66 0.33
C ILE A 67 11.64 2.68 0.64
N ALA A 68 12.18 1.61 1.21
CA ALA A 68 13.61 1.50 1.50
C ALA A 68 14.45 1.46 0.22
N GLU A 69 14.01 0.73 -0.81
CA GLU A 69 14.65 0.68 -2.12
C GLU A 69 14.63 2.05 -2.81
N ALA A 70 13.48 2.75 -2.78
CA ALA A 70 13.35 4.10 -3.32
C ALA A 70 14.28 5.11 -2.60
N LYS A 71 14.57 4.91 -1.31
CA LYS A 71 15.51 5.73 -0.55
C LYS A 71 16.97 5.52 -0.99
N GLN A 72 17.29 4.38 -1.60
CA GLN A 72 18.65 4.00 -1.97
C GLN A 72 19.14 4.64 -3.29
N THR A 73 18.23 5.14 -4.14
CA THR A 73 18.57 5.78 -5.44
C THR A 73 18.87 7.28 -5.30
N ALA A 74 19.46 7.71 -4.18
CA ALA A 74 19.88 9.09 -3.93
C ALA A 74 21.40 9.17 -3.74
#